data_AF-A0A7K4CRI0-F1
#
_entry.id   AF-A0A7K4CRI0-F1
#
_cell.length_a   1.000
_cell.length_b   1.000
_cell.length_c   1.000
_cell.angle_alpha   90.00
_cell.angle_beta   90.00
_cell.angle_gamma   90.00
#
_symmetry.space_group_name_H-M   'P 1'
#
loop_
_entity.id
_entity.type
_entity.pdbx_description
1 polymer ?
#
loop_
_entity_poly.entity_id
_entity_poly.type
_entity_poly.pdbx_seq_one_letter_code
_entity_poly.pdbx_strand_id
1 'polypeptide(L)'
;MLAERGMILMESLTDDERRNIYLIKREFIRELDHGLGKIKKLISREYSGLLTNIPSNIFYYMYFRGGVRNNVINQIKISLKMAIEYDGTNLDQLVEKYKAEYLKNDLISLHCKADHPIFAELQEITVNNMYSRVPILQALIHARGNTYDDLVKYAFTTKDAVRHVLEIQLIFIDQWIELLGKNKDAIRPPNIINVELPISADTIFKIIVETYDYGLARLEQKLDKFFPPAMA
;
A
#
# COMPACT_ATOMS: atom_id res chain seq x y z
N MET A 1 -23.19 -10.65 10.42
CA MET A 1 -23.13 -10.76 8.94
C MET A 1 -21.72 -10.70 8.34
N LEU A 2 -20.97 -9.58 8.33
CA LEU A 2 -19.63 -9.55 7.67
C LEU A 2 -18.58 -10.41 8.39
N ALA A 3 -18.59 -10.43 9.72
CA ALA A 3 -17.70 -11.29 10.52
C ALA A 3 -18.00 -12.78 10.31
N GLU A 4 -19.27 -13.17 10.26
CA GLU A 4 -19.69 -14.57 10.01
C GLU A 4 -19.36 -15.03 8.60
N ARG A 5 -19.59 -14.19 7.57
CA ARG A 5 -19.20 -14.53 6.19
C ARG A 5 -17.69 -14.63 6.02
N GLY A 6 -16.92 -13.75 6.68
CA GLY A 6 -15.46 -13.86 6.69
C GLY A 6 -14.96 -15.13 7.36
N MET A 7 -15.68 -15.65 8.34
CA MET A 7 -15.36 -16.91 9.02
C MET A 7 -15.65 -18.11 8.11
N ILE A 8 -16.81 -18.12 7.43
CA ILE A 8 -17.19 -19.17 6.47
C ILE A 8 -16.22 -19.24 5.27
N LEU A 9 -15.80 -18.09 4.74
CA LEU A 9 -14.81 -18.05 3.65
C LEU A 9 -13.44 -18.53 4.10
N MET A 10 -13.05 -18.22 5.33
CA MET A 10 -11.82 -18.78 5.88
C MET A 10 -11.95 -20.30 6.00
N GLU A 11 -13.07 -20.84 6.47
CA GLU A 11 -13.32 -22.29 6.58
C GLU A 11 -13.17 -23.06 5.26
N SER A 12 -13.49 -22.45 4.11
CA SER A 12 -13.31 -23.08 2.80
C SER A 12 -11.86 -23.13 2.28
N LEU A 13 -10.92 -22.44 2.93
CA LEU A 13 -9.52 -22.43 2.50
C LEU A 13 -8.78 -23.70 2.91
N THR A 14 -7.97 -24.21 2.00
CA THR A 14 -6.96 -25.25 2.28
C THR A 14 -5.91 -24.74 3.25
N ASP A 15 -5.20 -25.66 3.92
CA ASP A 15 -4.11 -25.30 4.84
C ASP A 15 -2.97 -24.55 4.11
N ASP A 16 -2.70 -24.90 2.85
CA ASP A 16 -1.72 -24.23 2.01
C ASP A 16 -2.14 -22.77 1.72
N GLU A 17 -3.40 -22.53 1.36
CA GLU A 17 -3.89 -21.17 1.10
C GLU A 17 -3.85 -20.30 2.35
N ARG A 18 -4.23 -20.85 3.52
CA ARG A 18 -4.11 -20.15 4.81
C ARG A 18 -2.67 -19.78 5.13
N ARG A 19 -1.72 -20.70 4.91
CA ARG A 19 -0.28 -20.43 5.04
C ARG A 19 0.14 -19.31 4.10
N ASN A 20 -0.27 -19.37 2.84
CA ASN A 20 0.11 -18.40 1.82
C ASN A 20 -0.41 -17.00 2.15
N ILE A 21 -1.67 -16.88 2.58
CA ILE A 21 -2.25 -15.61 3.07
C ILE A 21 -1.43 -15.05 4.24
N TYR A 22 -1.03 -15.90 5.19
CA TYR A 22 -0.18 -15.48 6.29
C TYR A 22 1.19 -14.98 5.81
N LEU A 23 1.84 -15.68 4.88
CA LEU A 23 3.14 -15.30 4.32
C LEU A 23 3.06 -13.95 3.58
N ILE A 24 2.05 -13.77 2.73
CA ILE A 24 1.80 -12.55 1.97
C ILE A 24 1.57 -11.37 2.93
N LYS A 25 0.63 -11.53 3.88
CA LYS A 25 0.32 -10.49 4.86
C LYS A 25 1.55 -10.10 5.70
N ARG A 26 2.30 -11.09 6.19
CA ARG A 26 3.52 -10.86 6.98
C ARG A 26 4.54 -10.09 6.17
N GLU A 27 4.75 -10.46 4.91
CA GLU A 27 5.70 -9.78 4.05
C GLU A 27 5.29 -8.33 3.76
N PHE A 28 4.03 -8.10 3.42
CA PHE A 28 3.53 -6.75 3.15
C PHE A 28 3.65 -5.83 4.37
N ILE A 29 3.36 -6.35 5.58
CA ILE A 29 3.55 -5.61 6.83
C ILE A 29 5.03 -5.31 7.08
N ARG A 30 5.92 -6.28 6.81
CA ARG A 30 7.37 -6.08 6.95
C ARG A 30 7.85 -4.96 6.02
N GLU A 31 7.38 -4.93 4.78
CA GLU A 31 7.76 -3.90 3.81
C GLU A 31 7.18 -2.53 4.15
N LEU A 32 5.94 -2.47 4.63
CA LEU A 32 5.37 -1.27 5.22
C LEU A 32 6.22 -0.73 6.37
N ASP A 33 6.63 -1.60 7.29
CA ASP A 33 7.45 -1.21 8.44
C ASP A 33 8.85 -0.69 8.01
N HIS A 34 9.43 -1.25 6.95
CA HIS A 34 10.65 -0.71 6.33
C HIS A 34 10.43 0.68 5.71
N GLY A 35 9.33 0.87 4.96
CA GLY A 35 8.97 2.16 4.36
C GLY A 35 8.72 3.24 5.43
N LEU A 36 7.99 2.91 6.50
CA LEU A 36 7.78 3.81 7.64
C LEU A 36 9.12 4.17 8.30
N GLY A 37 10.05 3.21 8.44
CA GLY A 37 11.40 3.48 8.91
C GLY A 37 12.18 4.48 8.05
N LYS A 38 11.99 4.46 6.72
CA LYS A 38 12.54 5.48 5.81
C LYS A 38 11.87 6.83 6.02
N ILE A 39 10.53 6.88 6.09
CA ILE A 39 9.77 8.12 6.38
C ILE A 39 10.27 8.77 7.67
N LYS A 40 10.51 7.98 8.74
CA LYS A 40 11.08 8.49 10.00
C LYS A 40 12.38 9.27 9.76
N LYS A 41 13.31 8.67 8.99
CA LYS A 41 14.61 9.29 8.70
C LYS A 41 14.45 10.57 7.87
N LEU A 42 13.53 10.57 6.90
CA LEU A 42 13.22 11.75 6.09
C LEU A 42 12.70 12.89 6.96
N ILE A 43 11.70 12.63 7.78
CA ILE A 43 11.17 13.61 8.74
C ILE A 43 12.32 14.10 9.65
N SER A 44 13.08 13.21 10.29
CA SER A 44 14.20 13.64 11.14
C SER A 44 15.21 14.53 10.40
N ARG A 45 15.49 14.28 9.12
CA ARG A 45 16.39 15.11 8.30
C ARG A 45 15.82 16.50 8.05
N GLU A 46 14.58 16.60 7.59
CA GLU A 46 13.93 17.89 7.28
C GLU A 46 13.77 18.77 8.54
N TYR A 47 13.67 18.17 9.74
CA TYR A 47 13.48 18.87 11.00
C TYR A 47 14.75 18.99 11.88
N SER A 48 15.92 18.54 11.40
CA SER A 48 17.16 18.49 12.19
C SER A 48 17.75 19.85 12.63
N GLY A 49 17.31 20.95 12.01
CA GLY A 49 17.77 22.32 12.32
C GLY A 49 16.83 23.14 13.22
N LEU A 50 15.64 22.63 13.55
CA LEU A 50 14.72 23.28 14.47
C LEU A 50 15.03 22.75 15.89
N LEU A 51 15.07 23.61 16.91
CA LEU A 51 15.31 23.26 18.33
C LEU A 51 14.24 22.32 18.96
N THR A 52 13.48 21.60 18.13
CA THR A 52 12.27 20.84 18.45
C THR A 52 12.37 19.39 17.94
N ASN A 53 13.41 18.64 18.35
CA ASN A 53 13.52 17.19 18.08
C ASN A 53 12.45 16.34 18.80
N ILE A 54 11.74 16.90 19.77
CA ILE A 54 10.70 16.21 20.54
C ILE A 54 9.37 16.14 19.77
N PRO A 55 8.84 17.25 19.19
CA PRO A 55 7.63 17.22 18.34
C PRO A 55 7.72 16.27 17.14
N SER A 56 8.88 16.16 16.46
CA SER A 56 9.02 15.36 15.23
C SER A 56 8.94 13.84 15.48
N ASN A 57 9.48 13.37 16.61
CA ASN A 57 9.37 11.96 17.00
C ASN A 57 7.95 11.61 17.42
N ILE A 58 7.31 12.47 18.23
CA ILE A 58 5.93 12.29 18.67
C ILE A 58 4.99 12.29 17.45
N PHE A 59 5.20 13.20 16.50
CA PHE A 59 4.49 13.24 15.22
C PHE A 59 4.59 11.91 14.47
N TYR A 60 5.81 11.41 14.27
CA TYR A 60 6.03 10.14 13.59
C TYR A 60 5.30 8.98 14.29
N TYR A 61 5.39 8.90 15.62
CA TYR A 61 4.79 7.80 16.37
C TYR A 61 3.25 7.84 16.36
N MET A 62 2.65 9.01 16.55
CA MET A 62 1.18 9.12 16.60
C MET A 62 0.55 9.03 15.20
N TYR A 63 1.09 9.76 14.23
CA TYR A 63 0.47 9.88 12.91
C TYR A 63 0.87 8.73 11.98
N PHE A 64 2.16 8.48 11.80
CA PHE A 64 2.64 7.48 10.84
C PHE A 64 2.62 6.06 11.41
N ARG A 65 3.18 5.84 12.60
CA ARG A 65 3.28 4.47 13.17
C ARG A 65 1.93 3.95 13.67
N GLY A 66 1.07 4.83 14.19
CA GLY A 66 -0.29 4.49 14.62
C GLY A 66 -1.29 4.53 13.46
N GLY A 67 -1.63 5.73 13.00
CA GLY A 67 -2.68 5.96 12.01
C GLY A 67 -2.40 5.32 10.65
N VAL A 68 -1.37 5.81 9.95
CA VAL A 68 -1.02 5.36 8.59
C VAL A 68 -0.81 3.85 8.55
N ARG A 69 -0.01 3.31 9.48
CA ARG A 69 0.26 1.86 9.55
C ARG A 69 -1.01 1.03 9.68
N ASN A 70 -1.92 1.39 10.60
CA ASN A 70 -3.14 0.63 10.83
C ASN A 70 -4.08 0.69 9.62
N ASN A 71 -4.17 1.86 8.98
CA ASN A 71 -4.97 2.05 7.77
C ASN A 71 -4.45 1.18 6.62
N VAL A 72 -3.13 1.21 6.35
CA VAL A 72 -2.54 0.36 5.31
C VAL A 72 -2.70 -1.13 5.63
N ILE A 73 -2.53 -1.53 6.90
CA ILE A 73 -2.80 -2.93 7.32
C ILE A 73 -4.24 -3.33 7.04
N ASN A 74 -5.20 -2.44 7.25
CA ASN A 74 -6.60 -2.74 6.95
C ASN A 74 -6.85 -2.82 5.44
N GLN A 75 -6.25 -1.94 4.63
CA GLN A 75 -6.29 -2.07 3.17
C GLN A 75 -5.72 -3.42 2.69
N ILE A 76 -4.57 -3.85 3.23
CA ILE A 76 -3.98 -5.18 2.93
C ILE A 76 -4.98 -6.30 3.26
N LYS A 77 -5.64 -6.25 4.43
CA LYS A 77 -6.64 -7.25 4.81
C LYS A 77 -7.83 -7.25 3.85
N ILE A 78 -8.30 -6.09 3.42
CA ILE A 78 -9.42 -5.97 2.48
C ILE A 78 -9.03 -6.55 1.12
N SER A 79 -7.86 -6.19 0.58
CA SER A 79 -7.38 -6.74 -0.69
C SER A 79 -7.20 -8.26 -0.64
N LEU A 80 -6.73 -8.82 0.49
CA LEU A 80 -6.64 -10.27 0.68
C LEU A 80 -8.02 -10.93 0.73
N LYS A 81 -9.00 -10.33 1.42
CA LYS A 81 -10.39 -10.84 1.43
C LYS A 81 -10.98 -10.86 0.02
N MET A 82 -10.77 -9.81 -0.75
CA MET A 82 -11.19 -9.77 -2.15
C MET A 82 -10.53 -10.88 -2.96
N ALA A 83 -9.22 -11.08 -2.81
CA ALA A 83 -8.49 -12.11 -3.53
C ALA A 83 -8.96 -13.53 -3.18
N ILE A 84 -9.39 -13.77 -1.94
CA ILE A 84 -9.99 -15.04 -1.51
C ILE A 84 -11.36 -15.26 -2.17
N GLU A 85 -12.17 -14.21 -2.32
CA GLU A 85 -13.50 -14.30 -2.92
C GLU A 85 -13.48 -14.25 -4.46
N TYR A 86 -12.32 -13.99 -5.06
CA TYR A 86 -12.19 -13.78 -6.50
C TYR A 86 -12.18 -15.12 -7.25
N ASP A 87 -13.17 -15.29 -8.14
CA ASP A 87 -13.35 -16.52 -8.94
C ASP A 87 -12.83 -16.41 -10.37
N GLY A 88 -12.21 -15.28 -10.73
CA GLY A 88 -11.76 -14.99 -12.09
C GLY A 88 -12.75 -14.15 -12.91
N THR A 89 -13.98 -13.96 -12.44
CA THR A 89 -15.05 -13.28 -13.20
C THR A 89 -15.82 -12.23 -12.41
N ASN A 90 -15.79 -12.29 -11.08
CA ASN A 90 -16.58 -11.44 -10.20
C ASN A 90 -15.86 -10.17 -9.70
N LEU A 91 -14.79 -9.72 -10.35
CA LEU A 91 -13.94 -8.63 -9.85
C LEU A 91 -14.71 -7.32 -9.62
N ASP A 92 -15.53 -6.89 -10.58
CA ASP A 92 -16.32 -5.66 -10.48
C ASP A 92 -17.25 -5.67 -9.26
N GLN A 93 -17.88 -6.82 -9.01
CA GLN A 93 -18.79 -7.00 -7.87
C GLN A 93 -18.03 -6.92 -6.54
N LEU A 94 -16.83 -7.52 -6.49
CA LEU A 94 -15.98 -7.47 -5.31
C LEU A 94 -15.46 -6.05 -5.04
N VAL A 95 -15.07 -5.32 -6.10
CA VAL A 95 -14.64 -3.93 -5.92
C VAL A 95 -15.77 -3.09 -5.38
N GLU A 96 -16.97 -3.12 -5.98
CA GLU A 96 -18.10 -2.33 -5.47
C GLU A 96 -18.50 -2.72 -4.04
N LYS A 97 -18.44 -4.02 -3.70
CA LYS A 97 -18.68 -4.51 -2.34
C LYS A 97 -17.69 -3.95 -1.31
N TYR A 98 -16.41 -3.88 -1.64
CA TYR A 98 -15.34 -3.53 -0.70
C TYR A 98 -14.86 -2.07 -0.78
N LYS A 99 -15.23 -1.34 -1.83
CA LYS A 99 -14.76 0.02 -2.16
C LYS A 99 -14.88 1.00 -0.99
N ALA A 100 -16.05 1.06 -0.34
CA ALA A 100 -16.25 1.98 0.78
C ALA A 100 -15.34 1.68 1.99
N GLU A 101 -15.18 0.40 2.34
CA GLU A 101 -14.28 -0.02 3.43
C GLU A 101 -12.82 0.24 3.06
N TYR A 102 -12.45 0.02 1.79
CA TYR A 102 -11.10 0.25 1.29
C TYR A 102 -10.73 1.74 1.31
N LEU A 103 -11.60 2.61 0.77
CA LEU A 103 -11.40 4.06 0.73
C LEU A 103 -11.38 4.69 2.12
N LYS A 104 -12.12 4.14 3.09
CA LYS A 104 -12.06 4.60 4.49
C LYS A 104 -10.66 4.47 5.10
N ASN A 105 -9.87 3.50 4.63
CA ASN A 105 -8.51 3.25 5.10
C ASN A 105 -7.45 3.80 4.12
N ASP A 106 -7.87 4.54 3.09
CA ASP A 106 -6.99 5.03 2.05
C ASP A 106 -6.34 6.36 2.41
N LEU A 107 -5.03 6.47 2.17
CA LEU A 107 -4.26 7.64 2.57
C LEU A 107 -4.64 8.89 1.77
N ILE A 108 -5.03 8.75 0.49
CA ILE A 108 -5.55 9.89 -0.28
C ILE A 108 -6.87 10.35 0.33
N SER A 109 -7.79 9.42 0.60
CA SER A 109 -9.09 9.76 1.19
C SER A 109 -8.98 10.41 2.58
N LEU A 110 -7.95 10.06 3.34
CA LEU A 110 -7.71 10.61 4.69
C LEU A 110 -6.96 11.95 4.68
N HIS A 111 -6.12 12.19 3.67
CA HIS A 111 -5.15 13.29 3.67
C HIS A 111 -5.33 14.28 2.53
N CYS A 112 -6.31 14.08 1.66
CA CYS A 112 -6.73 15.08 0.68
C CYS A 112 -8.04 15.75 1.10
N LYS A 113 -8.23 16.99 0.66
CA LYS A 113 -9.45 17.78 0.84
C LYS A 113 -10.57 17.21 -0.04
N ALA A 114 -11.66 16.76 0.58
CA ALA A 114 -12.77 16.11 -0.12
C ALA A 114 -13.56 17.06 -1.05
N ASP A 115 -13.49 18.37 -0.77
CA ASP A 115 -14.09 19.46 -1.53
C ASP A 115 -13.20 19.97 -2.67
N HIS A 116 -11.96 19.46 -2.79
CA HIS A 116 -11.06 19.87 -3.86
C HIS A 116 -11.46 19.22 -5.21
N PRO A 117 -11.43 19.95 -6.34
CA PRO A 117 -11.89 19.44 -7.65
C PRO A 117 -11.27 18.10 -8.09
N ILE A 118 -9.98 17.88 -7.80
CA ILE A 118 -9.28 16.64 -8.17
C ILE A 118 -9.56 15.45 -7.23
N PHE A 119 -10.32 15.62 -6.14
CA PHE A 119 -10.50 14.56 -5.15
C PHE A 119 -11.21 13.33 -5.73
N ALA A 120 -12.23 13.54 -6.56
CA ALA A 120 -12.96 12.45 -7.22
C ALA A 120 -12.05 11.65 -8.16
N GLU A 121 -11.21 12.33 -8.93
CA GLU A 121 -10.22 11.70 -9.81
C GLU A 121 -9.19 10.89 -9.03
N LEU A 122 -8.68 11.43 -7.91
CA LEU A 122 -7.79 10.69 -7.02
C LEU A 122 -8.44 9.41 -6.49
N GLN A 123 -9.72 9.46 -6.09
CA GLN A 123 -10.45 8.27 -5.64
C GLN A 123 -10.65 7.24 -6.75
N GLU A 124 -10.90 7.68 -7.98
CA GLU A 124 -11.01 6.79 -9.13
C GLU A 124 -9.69 6.06 -9.39
N ILE A 125 -8.56 6.78 -9.37
CA ILE A 125 -7.22 6.17 -9.48
C ILE A 125 -6.99 5.16 -8.34
N THR A 126 -7.44 5.48 -7.11
CA THR A 126 -7.37 4.54 -5.96
C THR A 126 -8.14 3.26 -6.22
N VAL A 127 -9.34 3.37 -6.75
CA VAL A 127 -10.20 2.22 -7.07
C VAL A 127 -9.58 1.40 -8.19
N ASN A 128 -9.03 2.03 -9.23
CA ASN A 128 -8.34 1.33 -10.31
C ASN A 128 -7.08 0.58 -9.83
N ASN A 129 -6.34 1.18 -8.89
CA ASN A 129 -5.23 0.50 -8.22
C ASN A 129 -5.74 -0.72 -7.42
N MET A 130 -6.87 -0.60 -6.71
CA MET A 130 -7.52 -1.71 -6.02
C MET A 130 -7.91 -2.85 -6.98
N TYR A 131 -8.48 -2.55 -8.15
CA TYR A 131 -8.77 -3.54 -9.21
C TYR A 131 -7.52 -4.36 -9.58
N SER A 132 -6.40 -3.68 -9.85
CA SER A 132 -5.17 -4.33 -10.34
C SER A 132 -4.52 -5.29 -9.33
N ARG A 133 -4.77 -5.09 -8.02
CA ARG A 133 -4.13 -5.89 -6.95
C ARG A 133 -4.75 -7.26 -6.78
N VAL A 134 -6.04 -7.43 -7.07
CA VAL A 134 -6.79 -8.63 -6.72
C VAL A 134 -6.28 -9.87 -7.48
N PRO A 135 -6.09 -9.85 -8.81
CA PRO A 135 -5.59 -11.03 -9.54
C PRO A 135 -4.18 -11.43 -9.11
N ILE A 136 -3.32 -10.45 -8.80
CA ILE A 136 -1.94 -10.70 -8.34
C ILE A 136 -1.95 -11.40 -6.98
N LEU A 137 -2.77 -10.94 -6.05
CA LEU A 137 -2.91 -11.56 -4.74
C LEU A 137 -3.51 -12.96 -4.84
N GLN A 138 -4.49 -13.16 -5.71
CA GLN A 138 -5.09 -14.47 -5.95
C GLN A 138 -4.05 -15.47 -6.49
N ALA A 139 -3.23 -15.04 -7.45
CA ALA A 139 -2.13 -15.87 -7.98
C ALA A 139 -1.15 -16.29 -6.88
N LEU A 140 -0.80 -15.38 -5.97
CA LEU A 140 0.08 -15.68 -4.82
C LEU A 140 -0.58 -16.60 -3.79
N ILE A 141 -1.89 -16.48 -3.57
CA ILE A 141 -2.63 -17.32 -2.61
C ILE A 141 -2.64 -18.78 -3.08
N HIS A 142 -2.80 -19.03 -4.37
CA HIS A 142 -2.82 -20.39 -4.95
C HIS A 142 -1.44 -20.90 -5.39
N ALA A 143 -0.38 -20.10 -5.24
CA ALA A 143 0.98 -20.52 -5.56
C ALA A 143 1.47 -21.62 -4.62
N ARG A 144 2.37 -22.47 -5.12
CA ARG A 144 3.07 -23.46 -4.29
C ARG A 144 4.24 -22.80 -3.56
N GLY A 145 4.64 -23.32 -2.41
CA GLY A 145 5.84 -22.86 -1.70
C GLY A 145 5.66 -22.70 -0.19
N ASN A 146 6.78 -22.59 0.53
CA ASN A 146 6.80 -22.48 1.99
C ASN A 146 7.25 -21.09 2.47
N THR A 147 7.73 -20.25 1.56
CA THR A 147 8.18 -18.89 1.82
C THR A 147 7.53 -17.91 0.83
N TYR A 148 7.46 -16.63 1.17
CA TYR A 148 6.95 -15.61 0.25
C TYR A 148 7.75 -15.57 -1.07
N ASP A 149 9.07 -15.72 -0.99
CA ASP A 149 9.96 -15.79 -2.15
C ASP A 149 9.57 -16.96 -3.07
N ASP A 150 9.22 -18.12 -2.50
CA ASP A 150 8.70 -19.25 -3.29
C ASP A 150 7.38 -18.86 -3.97
N LEU A 151 6.43 -18.28 -3.24
CA LEU A 151 5.12 -17.91 -3.79
C LEU A 151 5.27 -17.00 -5.00
N VAL A 152 6.16 -16.01 -4.93
CA VAL A 152 6.43 -15.10 -6.06
C VAL A 152 7.00 -15.87 -7.25
N LYS A 153 8.00 -16.73 -7.05
CA LYS A 153 8.63 -17.50 -8.13
C LYS A 153 7.69 -18.52 -8.78
N TYR A 154 6.78 -19.10 -8.01
CA TYR A 154 5.81 -20.06 -8.53
C TYR A 154 4.60 -19.39 -9.16
N ALA A 155 4.19 -18.22 -8.69
CA ALA A 155 3.14 -17.42 -9.32
C ALA A 155 3.60 -16.75 -10.62
N PHE A 156 4.89 -16.38 -10.70
CA PHE A 156 5.45 -15.63 -11.82
C PHE A 156 6.75 -16.27 -12.31
N THR A 157 6.75 -16.71 -13.56
CA THR A 157 7.85 -17.49 -14.14
C THR A 157 9.13 -16.69 -14.40
N THR A 158 9.01 -15.37 -14.56
CA THR A 158 10.14 -14.49 -14.91
C THR A 158 10.10 -13.17 -14.14
N LYS A 159 11.27 -12.51 -14.06
CA LYS A 159 11.40 -11.15 -13.54
C LYS A 159 10.47 -10.18 -14.28
N ASP A 160 10.39 -10.30 -15.60
CA ASP A 160 9.57 -9.42 -16.44
C ASP A 160 8.08 -9.65 -16.25
N ALA A 161 7.65 -10.90 -15.97
CA ALA A 161 6.25 -11.17 -15.62
C ALA A 161 5.87 -10.47 -14.30
N VAL A 162 6.76 -10.49 -13.30
CA VAL A 162 6.54 -9.75 -12.05
C VAL A 162 6.54 -8.24 -12.29
N ARG A 163 7.48 -7.73 -13.09
CA ARG A 163 7.52 -6.30 -13.42
C ARG A 163 6.25 -5.85 -14.11
N HIS A 164 5.80 -6.57 -15.13
CA HIS A 164 4.61 -6.21 -15.88
C HIS A 164 3.36 -6.07 -15.00
N VAL A 165 3.14 -7.01 -14.07
CA VAL A 165 1.98 -6.92 -13.17
C VAL A 165 2.12 -5.81 -12.12
N LEU A 166 3.35 -5.45 -11.74
CA LEU A 166 3.62 -4.35 -10.81
C LEU A 166 3.59 -2.99 -11.49
N GLU A 167 4.01 -2.89 -12.75
CA GLU A 167 3.98 -1.66 -13.56
C GLU A 167 2.58 -1.07 -13.63
N ILE A 168 1.53 -1.90 -13.72
CA ILE A 168 0.14 -1.44 -13.67
C ILE A 168 -0.15 -0.71 -12.35
N GLN A 169 0.34 -1.22 -11.21
CA GLN A 169 0.17 -0.54 -9.92
C GLN A 169 1.01 0.74 -9.83
N LEU A 170 2.21 0.73 -10.41
CA LEU A 170 3.10 1.88 -10.44
C LEU A 170 2.51 3.02 -11.28
N ILE A 171 1.87 2.73 -12.42
CA ILE A 171 1.18 3.72 -13.25
C ILE A 171 0.13 4.49 -12.43
N PHE A 172 -0.66 3.81 -11.60
CA PHE A 172 -1.65 4.50 -10.76
C PHE A 172 -0.99 5.36 -9.68
N ILE A 173 0.16 4.94 -9.14
CA ILE A 173 0.91 5.75 -8.17
C ILE A 173 1.55 6.96 -8.85
N ASP A 174 2.08 6.80 -10.06
CA ASP A 174 2.62 7.88 -10.88
C ASP A 174 1.53 8.92 -11.20
N GLN A 175 0.33 8.47 -11.59
CA GLN A 175 -0.83 9.34 -11.79
C GLN A 175 -1.21 10.11 -10.53
N TRP A 176 -1.22 9.46 -9.35
CA TRP A 176 -1.43 10.15 -8.08
C TRP A 176 -0.37 11.22 -7.82
N ILE A 177 0.91 10.88 -7.99
CA ILE A 177 2.03 11.80 -7.75
C ILE A 177 1.96 12.99 -8.71
N GLU A 178 1.70 12.75 -9.99
CA GLU A 178 1.57 13.81 -10.98
C GLU A 178 0.41 14.75 -10.65
N LEU A 179 -0.76 14.19 -10.35
CA LEU A 179 -1.97 14.95 -10.07
C LEU A 179 -1.84 15.77 -8.77
N LEU A 180 -1.31 15.16 -7.70
CA LEU A 180 -1.01 15.87 -6.45
C LEU A 180 0.10 16.91 -6.61
N GLY A 181 1.10 16.64 -7.45
CA GLY A 181 2.20 17.57 -7.71
C GLY A 181 1.74 18.88 -8.34
N LYS A 182 0.74 18.79 -9.22
CA LYS A 182 0.07 19.96 -9.84
C LYS A 182 -0.91 20.66 -8.90
N ASN A 183 -1.43 19.97 -7.89
CA ASN A 183 -2.51 20.43 -7.01
C ASN A 183 -2.17 20.20 -5.53
N LYS A 184 -1.02 20.70 -5.08
CA LYS A 184 -0.54 20.44 -3.71
C LYS A 184 -1.45 21.02 -2.63
N ASP A 185 -2.23 22.05 -2.96
CA ASP A 185 -3.24 22.62 -2.10
C ASP A 185 -4.42 21.67 -1.81
N ALA A 186 -4.57 20.58 -2.57
CA ALA A 186 -5.45 19.47 -2.25
C ALA A 186 -4.99 18.68 -1.02
N ILE A 187 -3.70 18.71 -0.67
CA ILE A 187 -3.13 18.00 0.49
C ILE A 187 -3.52 18.73 1.77
N ARG A 188 -4.14 17.99 2.70
CA ARG A 188 -4.46 18.46 4.04
C ARG A 188 -3.26 18.23 4.96
N PRO A 189 -2.73 19.28 5.62
CA PRO A 189 -1.73 19.11 6.66
C PRO A 189 -2.23 18.17 7.77
N PRO A 190 -1.33 17.37 8.37
CA PRO A 190 -1.69 16.53 9.50
C PRO A 190 -2.16 17.38 10.68
N ASN A 191 -3.35 17.08 11.18
CA ASN A 191 -3.89 17.63 12.41
C ASN A 191 -3.87 16.56 13.50
N ILE A 192 -3.17 16.82 14.60
CA ILE A 192 -3.07 15.92 15.74
C ILE A 192 -3.62 16.64 16.97
N ILE A 193 -4.73 16.15 17.52
CA ILE A 193 -5.33 16.68 18.76
C ILE A 193 -5.57 18.20 18.63
N ASN A 194 -6.17 18.63 17.51
CA ASN A 194 -6.44 20.03 17.20
C ASN A 194 -5.19 20.93 17.08
N VAL A 195 -4.00 20.33 16.96
CA VAL A 195 -2.77 21.03 16.63
C VAL A 195 -2.44 20.74 15.18
N GLU A 196 -2.54 21.77 14.35
CA GLU A 196 -1.98 21.74 13.01
C GLU A 196 -0.46 21.73 13.13
N LEU A 197 0.15 20.70 12.56
CA LEU A 197 1.59 20.65 12.53
C LEU A 197 2.10 21.62 11.46
N PRO A 198 3.25 22.27 11.69
CA PRO A 198 3.85 23.20 10.73
C PRO A 198 4.55 22.41 9.61
N ILE A 199 3.80 21.55 8.91
CA ILE A 199 4.25 20.77 7.77
C ILE A 199 3.48 21.28 6.56
N SER A 200 4.20 21.94 5.66
CA SER A 200 3.60 22.40 4.40
C SER A 200 3.20 21.23 3.52
N ALA A 201 2.23 21.46 2.64
CA ALA A 201 1.87 20.51 1.59
C ALA A 201 3.07 20.12 0.72
N ASP A 202 3.99 21.06 0.46
CA ASP A 202 5.25 20.79 -0.25
C ASP A 202 6.12 19.75 0.46
N THR A 203 6.27 19.85 1.77
CA THR A 203 7.06 18.88 2.55
C THR A 203 6.38 17.51 2.55
N ILE A 204 5.05 17.46 2.68
CA ILE A 204 4.30 16.20 2.60
C ILE A 204 4.47 15.56 1.21
N PHE A 205 4.31 16.35 0.15
CA PHE A 205 4.48 15.89 -1.22
C PHE A 205 5.91 15.38 -1.47
N LYS A 206 6.92 16.10 -1.00
CA LYS A 206 8.33 15.66 -1.06
C LYS A 206 8.53 14.31 -0.36
N ILE A 207 7.95 14.12 0.82
CA ILE A 207 8.01 12.83 1.55
C ILE A 207 7.34 11.71 0.74
N ILE A 208 6.20 11.99 0.10
CA ILE A 208 5.50 11.01 -0.77
C ILE A 208 6.43 10.58 -1.91
N VAL A 209 7.00 11.53 -2.65
CA VAL A 209 7.91 11.26 -3.78
C VAL A 209 9.15 10.48 -3.33
N GLU A 210 9.86 10.94 -2.30
CA GLU A 210 11.07 10.25 -1.82
C GLU A 210 10.77 8.84 -1.26
N THR A 211 9.57 8.62 -0.73
CA THR A 211 9.14 7.28 -0.27
C THR A 211 8.80 6.37 -1.45
N TYR A 212 8.19 6.93 -2.50
CA TYR A 212 7.91 6.20 -3.73
C TYR A 212 9.21 5.74 -4.42
N ASP A 213 10.18 6.66 -4.59
CA ASP A 213 11.49 6.35 -5.16
C ASP A 213 12.23 5.27 -4.35
N TYR A 214 12.15 5.35 -3.02
CA TYR A 214 12.67 4.31 -2.14
C TYR A 214 11.99 2.96 -2.37
N GLY A 215 10.66 2.97 -2.54
CA GLY A 215 9.87 1.78 -2.85
C GLY A 215 10.29 1.13 -4.17
N LEU A 216 10.47 1.92 -5.23
CA LEU A 216 10.95 1.46 -6.54
C LEU A 216 12.34 0.80 -6.44
N ALA A 217 13.29 1.48 -5.79
CA ALA A 217 14.64 0.94 -5.63
C ALA A 217 14.64 -0.38 -4.82
N ARG A 218 13.79 -0.46 -3.80
CA ARG A 218 13.64 -1.66 -2.97
C ARG A 218 12.95 -2.80 -3.72
N LEU A 219 11.97 -2.49 -4.57
CA LEU A 219 11.34 -3.45 -5.45
C LEU A 219 12.37 -4.08 -6.38
N GLU A 220 13.18 -3.28 -7.07
CA GLU A 220 14.21 -3.79 -7.97
C GLU A 220 15.22 -4.70 -7.26
N GLN A 221 15.69 -4.31 -6.07
CA GLN A 221 16.57 -5.15 -5.24
C GLN A 221 15.93 -6.51 -4.91
N LYS A 222 14.62 -6.53 -4.63
CA LYS A 222 13.89 -7.78 -4.36
C LYS A 222 13.73 -8.63 -5.62
N LEU A 223 13.43 -8.01 -6.76
CA LEU A 223 13.32 -8.72 -8.02
C LEU A 223 14.65 -9.37 -8.42
N ASP A 224 15.78 -8.68 -8.22
CA ASP A 224 17.12 -9.25 -8.43
C ASP A 224 17.40 -10.43 -7.49
N LYS A 225 16.92 -10.36 -6.25
CA LYS A 225 17.04 -11.48 -5.31
C LYS A 225 16.19 -12.69 -5.74
N PHE A 226 14.98 -12.44 -6.24
CA PHE A 226 14.07 -13.51 -6.66
C PHE A 226 14.54 -14.17 -7.96
N PHE A 227 15.04 -13.36 -8.89
CA PHE A 227 15.46 -13.75 -10.23
C PHE A 227 16.89 -13.24 -10.49
N PRO A 228 17.92 -13.88 -9.89
CA PRO A 228 19.29 -13.45 -10.09
C PRO A 228 19.67 -13.57 -11.58
N PRO A 229 20.48 -12.65 -12.12
CA PRO A 229 20.97 -12.77 -13.49
C PRO A 229 21.71 -14.10 -13.65
N ALA A 230 21.54 -14.73 -14.82
CA ALA A 230 22.32 -15.92 -15.15
C ALA A 230 23.81 -15.57 -14.99
N MET A 231 24.56 -16.38 -14.23
CA MET A 231 26.01 -16.21 -14.16
C MET A 231 26.55 -16.46 -15.58
N ALA A 232 27.02 -15.39 -16.21
CA ALA A 232 27.68 -15.43 -17.51
C ALA A 232 29.05 -16.09 -17.41
#